data_AF-A0AAD7VL94-F1
#
_entry.id   AF-A0AAD7VL94-F1
#
_cell.length_a   1.000
_cell.length_b   1.000
_cell.length_c   1.000
_cell.angle_alpha   90.00
_cell.angle_beta   90.00
_cell.angle_gamma   90.00
#
_symmetry.space_group_name_H-M   'P 1'
#
loop_
_entity.id
_entity.type
_entity.pdbx_description
1 polymer ?
#
loop_
_entity_poly.entity_id
_entity_poly.type
_entity_poly.pdbx_seq_one_letter_code
_entity_poly.pdbx_strand_id
1 'polypeptide(L)'
;MACLQRASPALKEILLKLYNAEKPMEIDHHLYEFGSVEYHIQSSASNPHFTYLSISTPLLSNQVLPPYGISYYTTEMVKALCSEVVEIVEPAKDGYQLTLQLNFTKIPHGKDSAKVITEISTVQSVILSSQLKEMLQNVNSHDAFQGMYKPIKLVYHPREPFFVIKQTQRIVAVFPMRFKEKSDVIIATAFFQELMDVGSLDKWAKAPPCTWAPIPPPELRGEPFEDLNTNGGFVSFDISSRHIEGKRLEKTVWSLLNFYAYVKYHVKCTRGFIQRRMRKRLDRLVEVLHKTNSEEDEQIKQDQDAGCGRMRRLVRPSKYHILKRRYGNLKNQIKKIRSRIKIHGFGQFRRRWLKIPKFSSSMGYKKLD
;
A
#
# COMPACT_ATOMS: atom_id res chain seq x y z
N MET A 1 3.55 -8.90 3.40
CA MET A 1 3.79 -7.98 4.54
C MET A 1 3.10 -6.67 4.23
N ALA A 2 2.29 -6.13 5.13
CA ALA A 2 1.38 -4.99 4.85
C ALA A 2 1.95 -3.60 5.20
N CYS A 3 3.10 -3.54 5.89
CA CYS A 3 3.78 -2.30 6.25
C CYS A 3 5.18 -2.28 5.63
N LEU A 4 5.65 -1.11 5.18
CA LEU A 4 7.07 -0.94 4.89
C LEU A 4 7.86 -1.27 6.17
N GLN A 5 9.02 -1.89 6.01
CA GLN A 5 9.94 -2.06 7.12
C GLN A 5 10.60 -0.71 7.42
N ARG A 6 10.92 -0.45 8.68
CA ARG A 6 11.68 0.75 9.05
C ARG A 6 13.13 0.68 8.58
N ALA A 7 13.70 -0.52 8.62
CA ALA A 7 15.04 -0.77 8.14
C ALA A 7 15.01 -0.98 6.62
N SER A 8 15.96 -0.35 5.93
CA SER A 8 16.29 -0.69 4.55
C SER A 8 16.84 -2.12 4.50
N PRO A 9 16.21 -3.04 3.75
CA PRO A 9 16.73 -4.41 3.61
C PRO A 9 18.02 -4.46 2.79
N ALA A 10 18.17 -3.60 1.78
CA ALA A 10 19.34 -3.56 0.91
C ALA A 10 20.56 -2.98 1.65
N LEU A 11 20.39 -1.85 2.36
CA LEU A 11 21.44 -1.27 3.19
C LEU A 11 21.88 -2.27 4.28
N LYS A 12 20.91 -2.92 4.94
CA LYS A 12 21.20 -3.94 5.95
C LYS A 12 22.05 -5.07 5.37
N GLU A 13 21.74 -5.56 4.19
CA GLU A 13 22.49 -6.65 3.55
C GLU A 13 23.94 -6.21 3.22
N ILE A 14 24.12 -5.00 2.70
CA ILE A 14 25.45 -4.47 2.37
C ILE A 14 26.29 -4.27 3.65
N LEU A 15 25.70 -3.66 4.69
CA LEU A 15 26.39 -3.46 5.97
C LEU A 15 26.74 -4.78 6.65
N LEU A 16 25.87 -5.80 6.56
CA LEU A 16 26.18 -7.15 7.06
C LEU A 16 27.32 -7.80 6.26
N LYS A 17 27.37 -7.63 4.94
CA LYS A 17 28.47 -8.15 4.12
C LYS A 17 29.80 -7.48 4.49
N LEU A 18 29.78 -6.18 4.69
CA LEU A 18 30.94 -5.41 5.15
C LEU A 18 31.41 -5.83 6.55
N TYR A 19 30.49 -5.96 7.50
CA TYR A 19 30.83 -6.36 8.88
C TYR A 19 31.39 -7.79 8.96
N ASN A 20 30.87 -8.72 8.16
CA ASN A 20 31.31 -10.12 8.17
C ASN A 20 32.54 -10.38 7.27
N ALA A 21 33.09 -9.37 6.60
CA ALA A 21 34.25 -9.55 5.74
C ALA A 21 35.51 -9.84 6.58
N GLU A 22 36.17 -10.98 6.32
CA GLU A 22 37.41 -11.37 7.01
C GLU A 22 38.60 -10.46 6.66
N LYS A 23 38.57 -9.84 5.47
CA LYS A 23 39.60 -8.94 4.97
C LYS A 23 39.01 -7.55 4.71
N PRO A 24 39.78 -6.47 4.92
CA PRO A 24 39.42 -5.13 4.49
C PRO A 24 38.89 -5.13 3.05
N MET A 25 37.65 -4.72 2.87
CA MET A 25 37.00 -4.65 1.56
C MET A 25 36.85 -3.19 1.17
N GLU A 26 37.46 -2.83 0.05
CA GLU A 26 37.23 -1.53 -0.56
C GLU A 26 35.87 -1.54 -1.26
N ILE A 27 34.99 -0.64 -0.86
CA ILE A 27 33.66 -0.48 -1.45
C ILE A 27 33.45 0.99 -1.78
N ASP A 28 32.94 1.23 -2.98
CA ASP A 28 32.26 2.45 -3.34
C ASP A 28 30.94 2.07 -4.00
N HIS A 29 29.82 2.21 -3.26
CA HIS A 29 28.53 1.71 -3.71
C HIS A 29 27.40 2.73 -3.52
N HIS A 30 26.67 2.97 -4.61
CA HIS A 30 25.44 3.76 -4.60
C HIS A 30 24.21 2.84 -4.60
N LEU A 31 23.30 3.08 -3.65
CA LEU A 31 22.04 2.36 -3.51
C LEU A 31 20.88 3.36 -3.60
N TYR A 32 19.92 3.06 -4.48
CA TYR A 32 18.70 3.86 -4.63
C TYR A 32 17.49 3.13 -4.07
N GLU A 33 16.72 3.80 -3.22
CA GLU A 33 15.54 3.24 -2.56
C GLU A 33 14.27 4.06 -2.81
N PHE A 34 13.15 3.50 -2.33
CA PHE A 34 11.84 4.13 -2.41
C PHE A 34 11.84 5.49 -1.69
N GLY A 35 11.20 6.49 -2.31
CA GLY A 35 11.16 7.86 -1.79
C GLY A 35 12.32 8.74 -2.27
N SER A 36 12.91 8.44 -3.43
CA SER A 36 14.05 9.19 -4.00
C SER A 36 15.22 9.28 -3.03
N VAL A 37 15.45 8.20 -2.28
CA VAL A 37 16.57 8.12 -1.34
C VAL A 37 17.75 7.47 -2.01
N GLU A 38 18.90 8.09 -1.83
CA GLU A 38 20.20 7.59 -2.27
C GLU A 38 21.08 7.38 -1.04
N TYR A 39 21.68 6.19 -0.96
CA TYR A 39 22.74 5.88 -0.03
C TYR A 39 24.04 5.75 -0.81
N HIS A 40 25.10 6.33 -0.25
CA HIS A 40 26.46 6.16 -0.73
C HIS A 40 27.31 5.55 0.36
N ILE A 41 27.78 4.34 0.13
CA ILE A 41 28.51 3.53 1.09
C ILE A 41 29.95 3.45 0.60
N GLN A 42 30.86 4.04 1.37
CA GLN A 42 32.29 4.02 1.07
C GLN A 42 33.08 3.41 2.22
N SER A 43 33.91 2.43 1.89
CA SER A 43 34.89 1.83 2.81
C SER A 43 36.24 1.74 2.09
N SER A 44 37.32 2.09 2.78
CA SER A 44 38.67 2.09 2.22
C SER A 44 39.51 1.00 2.86
N ALA A 45 40.31 0.29 2.06
CA ALA A 45 41.26 -0.70 2.55
C ALA A 45 42.35 -0.07 3.46
N SER A 46 42.65 1.22 3.28
CA SER A 46 43.62 1.95 4.11
C SER A 46 43.11 2.27 5.51
N ASN A 47 41.78 2.31 5.70
CA ASN A 47 41.15 2.55 7.00
C ASN A 47 39.96 1.61 7.21
N PRO A 48 40.21 0.31 7.50
CA PRO A 48 39.18 -0.73 7.52
C PRO A 48 38.19 -0.60 8.68
N HIS A 49 38.52 0.20 9.71
CA HIS A 49 37.70 0.35 10.91
C HIS A 49 36.48 1.24 10.69
N PHE A 50 36.55 2.12 9.69
CA PHE A 50 35.52 3.10 9.42
C PHE A 50 34.89 2.89 8.05
N THR A 51 33.56 2.90 8.04
CA THR A 51 32.77 2.94 6.81
C THR A 51 31.95 4.21 6.81
N TYR A 52 31.95 4.94 5.70
CA TYR A 52 31.16 6.14 5.52
C TYR A 52 29.85 5.80 4.83
N LEU A 53 28.74 6.25 5.43
CA LEU A 53 27.39 6.14 4.88
C LEU A 53 26.85 7.55 4.67
N SER A 54 26.82 8.01 3.42
CA SER A 54 26.19 9.28 3.05
C SER A 54 24.77 9.04 2.57
N ILE A 55 23.85 9.94 2.92
CA ILE A 55 22.42 9.79 2.67
C ILE A 55 21.92 11.05 1.98
N SER A 56 21.30 10.86 0.82
CA SER A 56 20.52 11.87 0.14
C SER A 56 19.04 11.50 0.23
N THR A 57 18.24 12.30 0.92
CA THR A 57 16.79 12.12 1.07
C THR A 57 16.10 13.47 0.88
N PRO A 58 14.96 13.53 0.18
CA PRO A 58 14.16 14.75 0.13
C PRO A 58 13.75 15.14 1.56
N LEU A 59 13.84 16.42 1.87
CA LEU A 59 13.31 16.98 3.11
C LEU A 59 11.79 16.90 3.06
N LEU A 60 11.16 16.52 4.18
CA LEU A 60 9.72 16.37 4.20
C LEU A 60 8.99 17.67 3.87
N SER A 61 9.48 18.82 4.29
CA SER A 61 8.86 20.11 3.98
C SER A 61 9.89 21.14 3.52
N ASN A 62 9.50 22.01 2.59
CA ASN A 62 10.36 23.08 2.08
C ASN A 62 10.25 24.40 2.89
N GLN A 63 9.49 24.43 3.99
CA GLN A 63 9.02 25.71 4.54
C GLN A 63 10.00 26.47 5.44
N VAL A 64 11.07 25.86 5.95
CA VAL A 64 12.23 26.57 6.53
C VAL A 64 13.43 25.63 6.40
N LEU A 65 14.35 25.94 5.50
CA LEU A 65 15.63 25.23 5.41
C LEU A 65 16.55 25.77 6.51
N PRO A 66 17.01 24.96 7.47
CA PRO A 66 18.22 25.30 8.21
C PRO A 66 19.38 25.41 7.21
N PRO A 67 20.41 26.23 7.48
CA PRO A 67 21.60 26.31 6.61
C PRO A 67 22.28 24.96 6.37
N TYR A 68 22.02 23.96 7.23
CA TYR A 68 22.57 22.60 7.18
C TYR A 68 21.57 21.51 6.75
N GLY A 69 20.41 21.88 6.18
CA GLY A 69 19.44 20.94 5.60
C GLY A 69 18.62 20.09 6.60
N ILE A 70 19.20 19.71 7.74
CA ILE A 70 18.57 18.85 8.76
C ILE A 70 18.45 19.63 10.08
N SER A 71 17.33 19.45 10.81
CA SER A 71 17.12 20.12 12.11
C SER A 71 17.99 19.52 13.21
N TYR A 72 18.35 20.33 14.22
CA TYR A 72 19.08 19.86 15.40
C TYR A 72 18.40 18.64 16.05
N TYR A 73 17.07 18.67 16.17
CA TYR A 73 16.30 17.54 16.68
C TYR A 73 16.52 16.26 15.86
N THR A 74 16.55 16.35 14.54
CA THR A 74 16.81 15.18 13.68
C THR A 74 18.23 14.68 13.83
N THR A 75 19.21 15.58 13.89
CA THR A 75 20.62 15.23 14.14
C THR A 75 20.78 14.45 15.44
N GLU A 76 20.15 14.91 16.53
CA GLU A 76 20.17 14.22 17.81
C GLU A 76 19.49 12.85 17.77
N MET A 77 18.35 12.73 17.06
CA MET A 77 17.67 11.45 16.87
C MET A 77 18.51 10.44 16.06
N VAL A 78 19.30 10.90 15.09
CA VAL A 78 20.20 10.03 14.32
C VAL A 78 21.41 9.61 15.15
N LYS A 79 22.03 10.53 15.91
CA LYS A 79 23.11 10.19 16.85
C LYS A 79 22.65 9.15 17.88
N ALA A 80 21.41 9.25 18.34
CA ALA A 80 20.84 8.34 19.31
C ALA A 80 20.59 6.90 18.81
N LEU A 81 20.70 6.63 17.49
CA LEU A 81 20.45 5.27 16.95
C LEU A 81 21.44 4.26 17.51
N CYS A 82 22.73 4.61 17.53
CA CYS A 82 23.81 3.80 18.10
C CYS A 82 24.98 4.73 18.44
N SER A 83 24.88 5.51 19.53
CA SER A 83 25.84 6.57 19.87
C SER A 83 27.30 6.12 19.95
N GLU A 84 27.54 4.83 20.21
CA GLU A 84 28.90 4.27 20.25
C GLU A 84 29.46 4.02 18.84
N VAL A 85 28.61 3.62 17.89
CA VAL A 85 28.98 3.11 16.56
C VAL A 85 28.87 4.19 15.47
N VAL A 86 27.92 5.11 15.62
CA VAL A 86 27.55 6.11 14.60
C VAL A 86 28.02 7.49 15.04
N GLU A 87 28.85 8.11 14.23
CA GLU A 87 29.27 9.50 14.39
C GLU A 87 28.85 10.30 13.15
N ILE A 88 28.35 11.52 13.34
CA ILE A 88 27.97 12.40 12.23
C ILE A 88 29.21 13.20 11.83
N VAL A 89 29.56 13.16 10.54
CA VAL A 89 30.69 13.90 9.97
C VAL A 89 30.20 15.25 9.47
N GLU A 90 30.86 16.34 9.90
CA GLU A 90 30.60 17.70 9.45
C GLU A 90 31.84 18.29 8.76
N PRO A 91 31.71 18.90 7.55
CA PRO A 91 30.51 18.96 6.72
C PRO A 91 30.15 17.59 6.10
N ALA A 92 28.88 17.42 5.71
CA ALA A 92 28.48 16.26 4.91
C ALA A 92 29.21 16.24 3.55
N LYS A 93 29.36 15.06 2.96
CA LYS A 93 29.93 14.94 1.61
C LYS A 93 29.08 15.67 0.58
N ASP A 94 29.74 16.22 -0.43
CA ASP A 94 29.09 16.93 -1.53
C ASP A 94 27.97 16.09 -2.16
N GLY A 95 26.79 16.69 -2.28
CA GLY A 95 25.60 16.03 -2.83
C GLY A 95 24.72 15.28 -1.82
N TYR A 96 25.15 15.17 -0.56
CA TYR A 96 24.41 14.46 0.50
C TYR A 96 23.99 15.41 1.63
N GLN A 97 22.84 15.15 2.28
CA GLN A 97 22.43 15.97 3.43
C GLN A 97 23.04 15.48 4.75
N LEU A 98 23.47 14.21 4.81
CA LEU A 98 24.08 13.63 6.01
C LEU A 98 25.17 12.63 5.61
N THR A 99 26.31 12.67 6.31
CA THR A 99 27.34 11.64 6.24
C THR A 99 27.58 11.07 7.64
N LEU A 100 27.45 9.76 7.75
CA LEU A 100 27.69 9.00 8.97
C LEU A 100 29.02 8.25 8.85
N GLN A 101 29.84 8.32 9.87
CA GLN A 101 30.99 7.45 10.07
C GLN A 101 30.58 6.30 10.98
N LEU A 102 30.68 5.08 10.45
CA LEU A 102 30.33 3.84 11.14
C LEU A 102 31.62 3.17 11.61
N ASN A 103 31.76 2.99 12.93
CA ASN A 103 32.89 2.28 13.50
C ASN A 103 32.51 0.82 13.80
N PHE A 104 32.87 -0.10 12.90
CA PHE A 104 32.51 -1.50 13.03
C PHE A 104 33.20 -2.22 14.19
N THR A 105 34.31 -1.68 14.71
CA THR A 105 35.00 -2.29 15.86
C THR A 105 34.20 -2.20 17.15
N LYS A 106 33.29 -1.24 17.24
CA LYS A 106 32.40 -1.04 18.39
C LYS A 106 31.09 -1.81 18.28
N ILE A 107 30.86 -2.54 17.19
CA ILE A 107 29.67 -3.38 17.05
C ILE A 107 29.86 -4.68 17.85
N PRO A 108 28.95 -5.02 18.77
CA PRO A 108 29.07 -6.23 19.58
C PRO A 108 29.04 -7.48 18.72
N HIS A 109 29.89 -8.46 19.03
CA HIS A 109 29.93 -9.73 18.30
C HIS A 109 28.72 -10.63 18.60
N GLY A 110 28.38 -11.51 17.64
CA GLY A 110 27.34 -12.52 17.81
C GLY A 110 25.95 -12.04 17.37
N LYS A 111 24.90 -12.39 18.13
CA LYS A 111 23.50 -12.13 17.73
C LYS A 111 23.11 -10.65 17.78
N ASP A 112 23.84 -9.84 18.52
CA ASP A 112 23.51 -8.43 18.71
C ASP A 112 24.06 -7.52 17.59
N SER A 113 25.08 -7.96 16.84
CA SER A 113 25.57 -7.23 15.64
C SER A 113 24.47 -7.00 14.62
N ALA A 114 23.67 -8.05 14.34
CA ALA A 114 22.58 -7.98 13.38
C ALA A 114 21.49 -6.99 13.83
N LYS A 115 21.28 -6.80 15.13
CA LYS A 115 20.32 -5.80 15.65
C LYS A 115 20.86 -4.40 15.45
N VAL A 116 22.10 -4.14 15.81
CA VAL A 116 22.78 -2.84 15.61
C VAL A 116 22.81 -2.45 14.14
N ILE A 117 23.18 -3.38 13.25
CA ILE A 117 23.17 -3.13 11.80
C ILE A 117 21.74 -2.88 11.28
N THR A 118 20.74 -3.58 11.82
CA THR A 118 19.33 -3.32 11.48
C THR A 118 18.90 -1.93 11.95
N GLU A 119 19.37 -1.48 13.11
CA GLU A 119 19.09 -0.15 13.66
C GLU A 119 19.74 0.96 12.83
N ILE A 120 21.01 0.83 12.47
CA ILE A 120 21.69 1.74 11.52
C ILE A 120 20.91 1.81 10.20
N SER A 121 20.41 0.66 9.72
CA SER A 121 19.63 0.59 8.48
C SER A 121 18.27 1.29 8.57
N THR A 122 17.85 1.78 9.74
CA THR A 122 16.60 2.55 9.92
C THR A 122 16.77 4.06 9.74
N VAL A 123 17.99 4.53 9.45
CA VAL A 123 18.34 5.95 9.40
C VAL A 123 17.38 6.82 8.57
N GLN A 124 16.98 6.40 7.37
CA GLN A 124 15.99 7.16 6.57
C GLN A 124 14.64 7.27 7.29
N SER A 125 14.16 6.17 7.86
CA SER A 125 12.89 6.17 8.60
C SER A 125 12.96 7.09 9.82
N VAL A 126 14.13 7.22 10.44
CA VAL A 126 14.39 8.08 11.59
C VAL A 126 14.40 9.54 11.17
N ILE A 127 15.09 9.89 10.09
CA ILE A 127 15.12 11.25 9.52
C ILE A 127 13.71 11.73 9.16
N LEU A 128 12.94 10.91 8.43
CA LEU A 128 11.56 11.28 8.06
C LEU A 128 10.66 11.35 9.30
N SER A 129 10.81 10.41 10.24
CA SER A 129 9.98 10.41 11.45
C SER A 129 10.29 11.57 12.37
N SER A 130 11.55 11.98 12.55
CA SER A 130 11.93 13.10 13.41
C SER A 130 11.39 14.43 12.86
N GLN A 131 11.53 14.65 11.56
CA GLN A 131 10.97 15.83 10.89
C GLN A 131 9.45 15.92 11.09
N LEU A 132 8.71 14.83 10.88
CA LEU A 132 7.26 14.84 11.12
C LEU A 132 6.91 14.97 12.61
N LYS A 133 7.68 14.37 13.53
CA LYS A 133 7.48 14.52 14.98
C LYS A 133 7.60 15.97 15.40
N GLU A 134 8.68 16.65 15.00
CA GLU A 134 8.92 18.06 15.30
C GLU A 134 7.77 18.93 14.79
N MET A 135 7.32 18.67 13.56
CA MET A 135 6.16 19.36 12.99
C MET A 135 4.87 19.13 13.78
N LEU A 136 4.58 17.88 14.19
CA LEU A 136 3.36 17.52 14.91
C LEU A 136 3.40 17.93 16.39
N GLN A 137 4.58 18.17 16.98
CA GLN A 137 4.72 18.65 18.37
C GLN A 137 4.67 20.17 18.46
N ASN A 138 5.18 20.89 17.45
CA ASN A 138 5.18 22.36 17.38
C ASN A 138 3.80 22.92 16.98
N VAL A 139 2.72 22.46 17.63
CA VAL A 139 1.33 22.89 17.36
C VAL A 139 1.04 24.30 17.87
N ASN A 140 1.87 24.81 18.79
CA ASN A 140 1.61 26.02 19.56
C ASN A 140 2.30 27.29 19.02
N SER A 141 3.09 27.24 17.95
CA SER A 141 3.70 28.45 17.38
C SER A 141 2.72 29.14 16.43
N HIS A 142 2.15 30.24 16.92
CA HIS A 142 1.23 31.16 16.27
C HIS A 142 1.48 31.38 14.76
N ASP A 143 0.63 30.82 13.90
CA ASP A 143 0.50 31.19 12.48
C ASP A 143 -0.98 31.30 12.06
N ALA A 144 -1.86 31.60 13.03
CA ALA A 144 -3.27 31.90 12.76
C ALA A 144 -3.44 33.38 12.40
N PHE A 145 -2.82 33.84 11.31
CA PHE A 145 -3.20 35.11 10.72
C PHE A 145 -4.54 34.90 9.98
N GLN A 146 -5.61 35.56 10.45
CA GLN A 146 -6.92 35.67 9.78
C GLN A 146 -7.70 34.37 9.51
N GLY A 147 -7.60 33.35 10.36
CA GLY A 147 -8.48 32.16 10.27
C GLY A 147 -8.26 31.28 9.03
N MET A 148 -7.22 31.55 8.23
CA MET A 148 -6.76 30.67 7.16
C MET A 148 -5.59 29.83 7.69
N TYR A 149 -5.84 28.54 7.90
CA TYR A 149 -4.78 27.61 8.25
C TYR A 149 -3.96 27.28 7.00
N LYS A 150 -2.67 27.64 7.01
CA LYS A 150 -1.79 27.36 5.87
C LYS A 150 -1.48 25.85 5.81
N PRO A 151 -1.80 25.15 4.72
CA PRO A 151 -1.40 23.76 4.54
C PRO A 151 0.12 23.66 4.39
N ILE A 152 0.72 22.68 5.04
CA ILE A 152 2.13 22.34 4.89
C ILE A 152 2.21 21.13 3.98
N LYS A 153 2.71 21.34 2.75
CA LYS A 153 2.96 20.26 1.79
C LYS A 153 4.14 19.42 2.24
N LEU A 154 3.91 18.12 2.39
CA LEU A 154 4.92 17.14 2.73
C LEU A 154 5.27 16.24 1.55
N VAL A 155 6.55 16.22 1.17
CA VAL A 155 7.05 15.50 -0.01
C VAL A 155 8.20 14.58 0.38
N TYR A 156 7.92 13.29 0.54
CA TYR A 156 8.97 12.25 0.53
C TYR A 156 8.92 11.40 -0.73
N HIS A 157 7.83 11.48 -1.49
CA HIS A 157 7.69 10.84 -2.79
C HIS A 157 7.19 11.89 -3.79
N PRO A 158 7.93 12.20 -4.87
CA PRO A 158 7.65 13.36 -5.72
C PRO A 158 6.22 13.45 -6.28
N ARG A 159 5.54 12.31 -6.48
CA ARG A 159 4.17 12.25 -7.03
C ARG A 159 3.07 12.02 -5.99
N GLU A 160 3.46 11.83 -4.74
CA GLU A 160 2.56 11.46 -3.64
C GLU A 160 2.81 12.36 -2.42
N PRO A 161 2.60 13.68 -2.57
CA PRO A 161 2.65 14.57 -1.43
C PRO A 161 1.41 14.37 -0.57
N PHE A 162 1.54 14.55 0.74
CA PHE A 162 0.40 14.73 1.63
C PHE A 162 0.51 16.07 2.36
N PHE A 163 -0.60 16.59 2.85
CA PHE A 163 -0.66 17.90 3.47
C PHE A 163 -0.95 17.77 4.96
N VAL A 164 -0.33 18.62 5.75
CA VAL A 164 -0.62 18.76 7.18
C VAL A 164 -1.13 20.17 7.43
N ILE A 165 -2.34 20.28 7.97
CA ILE A 165 -2.99 21.53 8.32
C ILE A 165 -3.12 21.56 9.84
N LYS A 166 -2.46 22.53 10.48
CA LYS A 166 -2.54 22.73 11.93
C LYS A 166 -3.74 23.62 12.25
N GLN A 167 -4.74 23.09 12.95
CA GLN A 167 -5.86 23.85 13.51
C GLN A 167 -5.67 24.00 15.03
N THR A 168 -6.42 24.90 15.67
CA THR A 168 -6.25 25.24 17.10
C THR A 168 -6.38 24.04 18.05
N GLN A 169 -7.21 23.04 17.72
CA GLN A 169 -7.48 21.88 18.58
C GLN A 169 -7.09 20.52 17.97
N ARG A 170 -6.75 20.49 16.68
CA ARG A 170 -6.43 19.26 15.96
C ARG A 170 -5.55 19.55 14.76
N ILE A 171 -4.83 18.53 14.31
CA ILE A 171 -4.06 18.54 13.08
C ILE A 171 -4.82 17.70 12.06
N VAL A 172 -5.02 18.21 10.85
CA VAL A 172 -5.65 17.46 9.75
C VAL A 172 -4.56 17.03 8.79
N ALA A 173 -4.41 15.72 8.59
CA ALA A 173 -3.51 15.15 7.58
C ALA A 173 -4.32 14.74 6.36
N VAL A 174 -4.06 15.35 5.20
CA VAL A 174 -4.81 15.14 3.95
C VAL A 174 -3.93 14.44 2.91
N PHE A 175 -4.43 13.35 2.36
CA PHE A 175 -3.75 12.49 1.38
C PHE A 175 -4.49 12.53 0.04
N PRO A 176 -3.99 13.32 -0.93
CA PRO A 176 -4.44 13.27 -2.33
C PRO A 176 -4.09 11.92 -2.98
N MET A 177 -5.09 11.11 -3.34
CA MET A 177 -4.89 9.75 -3.83
C MET A 177 -4.85 9.64 -5.34
N ARG A 178 -3.76 9.07 -5.89
CA ARG A 178 -3.56 8.87 -7.32
C ARG A 178 -3.27 7.41 -7.67
N PHE A 179 -4.02 6.90 -8.64
CA PHE A 179 -3.85 5.55 -9.18
C PHE A 179 -3.63 5.61 -10.69
N LYS A 180 -2.73 4.77 -11.21
CA LYS A 180 -2.47 4.70 -12.65
C LYS A 180 -3.63 4.05 -13.41
N GLU A 181 -4.25 3.03 -12.81
CA GLU A 181 -5.26 2.21 -13.47
C GLU A 181 -6.67 2.52 -12.99
N LYS A 182 -7.62 2.61 -13.93
CA LYS A 182 -9.04 2.88 -13.61
C LYS A 182 -9.67 1.82 -12.70
N SER A 183 -9.26 0.56 -12.83
CA SER A 183 -9.72 -0.52 -11.94
C SER A 183 -9.27 -0.30 -10.49
N ASP A 184 -8.05 0.20 -10.31
CA ASP A 184 -7.47 0.44 -8.98
C ASP A 184 -8.18 1.61 -8.30
N VAL A 185 -8.61 2.62 -9.07
CA VAL A 185 -9.49 3.70 -8.57
C VAL A 185 -10.77 3.12 -7.98
N ILE A 186 -11.47 2.22 -8.70
CA ILE A 186 -12.73 1.63 -8.22
C ILE A 186 -12.52 0.84 -6.93
N ILE A 187 -11.45 0.05 -6.86
CA ILE A 187 -11.10 -0.73 -5.66
C ILE A 187 -10.75 0.20 -4.49
N ALA A 188 -9.96 1.25 -4.75
CA ALA A 188 -9.56 2.22 -3.75
C ALA A 188 -10.75 3.02 -3.21
N THR A 189 -11.66 3.49 -4.08
CA THR A 189 -12.87 4.19 -3.65
C THR A 189 -13.72 3.32 -2.74
N ALA A 190 -13.91 2.03 -3.06
CA ALA A 190 -14.62 1.11 -2.18
C ALA A 190 -13.88 0.90 -0.84
N PHE A 191 -12.54 0.83 -0.88
CA PHE A 191 -11.71 0.74 0.33
C PHE A 191 -11.87 1.97 1.23
N PHE A 192 -11.85 3.18 0.69
CA PHE A 192 -12.00 4.41 1.48
C PHE A 192 -13.40 4.58 2.07
N GLN A 193 -14.44 4.20 1.33
CA GLN A 193 -15.81 4.18 1.85
C GLN A 193 -15.93 3.25 3.06
N GLU A 194 -15.41 2.03 2.96
CA GLU A 194 -15.43 1.09 4.08
C GLU A 194 -14.53 1.57 5.24
N LEU A 195 -13.40 2.22 4.96
CA LEU A 195 -12.53 2.79 5.99
C LEU A 195 -13.24 3.90 6.78
N MET A 196 -13.95 4.79 6.09
CA MET A 196 -14.76 5.84 6.69
C MET A 196 -15.89 5.25 7.53
N ASP A 197 -16.63 4.27 6.99
CA ASP A 197 -17.72 3.60 7.69
C ASP A 197 -17.22 2.90 8.97
N VAL A 198 -16.11 2.16 8.89
CA VAL A 198 -15.51 1.49 10.05
C VAL A 198 -14.96 2.50 11.06
N GLY A 199 -14.35 3.59 10.59
CA GLY A 199 -13.84 4.67 11.43
C GLY A 199 -14.94 5.42 12.19
N SER A 200 -16.18 5.39 11.68
CA SER A 200 -17.34 6.01 12.33
C SER A 200 -17.94 5.19 13.47
N LEU A 201 -17.55 3.92 13.62
CA LEU A 201 -18.09 3.02 14.64
C LEU A 201 -17.51 3.34 16.03
N ASP A 202 -18.35 3.29 17.07
CA ASP A 202 -17.95 3.52 18.47
C ASP A 202 -16.78 2.65 18.94
N LYS A 203 -16.67 1.43 18.39
CA LYS A 203 -15.56 0.51 18.65
C LYS A 203 -14.19 1.14 18.34
N TRP A 204 -14.14 2.05 17.38
CA TRP A 204 -12.93 2.74 16.92
C TRP A 204 -12.91 4.22 17.30
N ALA A 205 -13.73 4.67 18.25
CA ALA A 205 -13.78 6.06 18.72
C ALA A 205 -12.44 6.62 19.26
N LYS A 206 -11.48 5.74 19.57
CA LYS A 206 -10.12 6.11 19.99
C LYS A 206 -9.15 6.32 18.82
N ALA A 207 -9.52 5.94 17.62
CA ALA A 207 -8.72 6.15 16.41
C ALA A 207 -8.95 7.56 15.85
N PRO A 208 -8.00 8.09 15.06
CA PRO A 208 -8.22 9.33 14.33
C PRO A 208 -9.44 9.22 13.41
N PRO A 209 -10.42 10.14 13.49
CA PRO A 209 -11.52 10.20 12.53
C PRO A 209 -10.97 10.29 11.11
N CYS A 210 -11.54 9.47 10.22
CA CYS A 210 -11.15 9.37 8.82
C CYS A 210 -12.32 9.84 7.94
N THR A 211 -12.04 10.70 6.97
CA THR A 211 -13.02 11.14 5.97
C THR A 211 -12.45 10.94 4.57
N TRP A 212 -13.33 10.72 3.60
CA TRP A 212 -12.96 10.66 2.18
C TRP A 212 -13.90 11.51 1.35
N ALA A 213 -13.34 12.33 0.46
CA ALA A 213 -14.10 13.15 -0.47
C ALA A 213 -13.49 13.09 -1.87
N PRO A 214 -14.30 13.14 -2.94
CA PRO A 214 -13.79 13.19 -4.31
C PRO A 214 -13.20 14.55 -4.68
N ILE A 215 -13.53 15.61 -3.93
CA ILE A 215 -13.15 17.01 -4.18
C ILE A 215 -12.15 17.43 -3.10
N PRO A 216 -11.17 18.30 -3.41
CA PRO A 216 -10.22 18.80 -2.42
C PRO A 216 -10.95 19.48 -1.25
N PRO A 217 -10.50 19.25 0.00
CA PRO A 217 -11.04 19.95 1.15
C PRO A 217 -10.75 21.46 1.04
N PRO A 218 -11.62 22.32 1.60
CA PRO A 218 -11.53 23.78 1.44
C PRO A 218 -10.20 24.36 1.94
N GLU A 219 -9.55 23.70 2.89
CA GLU A 219 -8.24 24.08 3.43
C GLU A 219 -7.09 23.96 2.42
N LEU A 220 -7.27 23.17 1.35
CA LEU A 220 -6.30 23.05 0.26
C LEU A 220 -6.59 23.99 -0.92
N ARG A 221 -7.57 24.90 -0.81
CA ARG A 221 -7.82 25.91 -1.85
C ARG A 221 -6.60 26.84 -1.96
N GLY A 222 -6.06 26.94 -3.17
CA GLY A 222 -4.87 27.76 -3.45
C GLY A 222 -3.59 26.96 -3.67
N GLU A 223 -3.57 25.67 -3.31
CA GLU A 223 -2.45 24.78 -3.64
C GLU A 223 -2.36 24.51 -5.16
N PRO A 224 -1.17 24.16 -5.67
CA PRO A 224 -0.97 23.93 -7.10
C PRO A 224 -1.92 22.88 -7.67
N PHE A 225 -2.44 23.14 -8.88
CA PHE A 225 -3.41 22.25 -9.54
C PHE A 225 -2.88 20.82 -9.68
N GLU A 226 -1.58 20.63 -9.91
CA GLU A 226 -0.95 19.31 -10.01
C GLU A 226 -1.14 18.47 -8.72
N ASP A 227 -1.06 19.12 -7.56
CA ASP A 227 -1.22 18.49 -6.24
C ASP A 227 -2.69 18.21 -5.88
N LEU A 228 -3.63 18.93 -6.49
CA LEU A 228 -5.07 18.76 -6.28
C LEU A 228 -5.71 17.86 -7.35
N ASN A 229 -5.07 17.68 -8.50
CA ASN A 229 -5.58 16.79 -9.55
C ASN A 229 -5.38 15.32 -9.14
N THR A 230 -6.46 14.72 -8.62
CA THR A 230 -6.50 13.33 -8.16
C THR A 230 -7.66 12.57 -8.79
N ASN A 231 -7.49 11.26 -8.98
CA ASN A 231 -8.55 10.38 -9.43
C ASN A 231 -9.08 9.44 -8.34
N GLY A 232 -8.36 9.30 -7.22
CA GLY A 232 -8.77 8.52 -6.06
C GLY A 232 -9.45 9.34 -4.96
N GLY A 233 -9.56 10.66 -5.13
CA GLY A 233 -10.07 11.59 -4.13
C GLY A 233 -9.04 11.92 -3.03
N PHE A 234 -9.54 12.48 -1.94
CA PHE A 234 -8.77 12.97 -0.80
C PHE A 234 -9.19 12.21 0.45
N VAL A 235 -8.23 11.64 1.16
CA VAL A 235 -8.45 11.02 2.47
C VAL A 235 -7.89 11.93 3.54
N SER A 236 -8.68 12.24 4.57
CA SER A 236 -8.25 13.12 5.66
C SER A 236 -8.35 12.42 7.00
N PHE A 237 -7.34 12.61 7.85
CA PHE A 237 -7.31 12.13 9.23
C PHE A 237 -7.23 13.28 10.23
N ASP A 238 -8.11 13.24 11.23
CA ASP A 238 -8.13 14.22 12.31
C ASP A 238 -7.29 13.75 13.50
N ILE A 239 -6.12 14.34 13.65
CA ILE A 239 -5.13 14.02 14.67
C ILE A 239 -5.26 15.03 15.82
N SER A 240 -6.00 14.68 16.87
CA SER A 240 -6.01 15.42 18.13
C SER A 240 -4.87 15.02 19.07
N SER A 241 -4.68 15.78 20.16
CA SER A 241 -3.59 15.60 21.15
C SER A 241 -3.46 14.17 21.67
N ARG A 242 -4.59 13.46 21.84
CA ARG A 242 -4.62 12.04 22.30
C ARG A 242 -3.88 11.06 21.39
N HIS A 243 -3.65 11.42 20.12
CA HIS A 243 -2.95 10.58 19.14
C HIS A 243 -1.44 10.88 19.09
N ILE A 244 -1.02 12.05 19.60
CA ILE A 244 0.37 12.51 19.61
C ILE A 244 0.98 12.54 21.02
N GLU A 245 0.25 12.08 22.03
CA GLU A 245 0.73 12.01 23.41
C GLU A 245 1.64 10.80 23.65
N GLY A 246 2.82 11.07 24.25
CA GLY A 246 3.78 10.05 24.69
C GLY A 246 4.16 9.06 23.58
N LYS A 247 4.09 7.75 23.89
CA LYS A 247 4.47 6.66 22.98
C LYS A 247 3.56 6.51 21.75
N ARG A 248 2.43 7.22 21.67
CA ARG A 248 1.51 7.14 20.52
C ARG A 248 1.98 7.96 19.34
N LEU A 249 2.71 9.05 19.58
CA LEU A 249 3.27 9.92 18.54
C LEU A 249 4.01 9.12 17.47
N GLU A 250 4.89 8.23 17.91
CA GLU A 250 5.71 7.43 17.00
C GLU A 250 4.86 6.52 16.09
N LYS A 251 3.79 5.93 16.62
CA LYS A 251 2.87 5.09 15.85
C LYS A 251 2.06 5.92 14.86
N THR A 252 1.60 7.10 15.28
CA THR A 252 0.86 8.03 14.43
C THR A 252 1.74 8.51 13.27
N VAL A 253 2.94 9.00 13.57
CA VAL A 253 3.94 9.43 12.57
C VAL A 253 4.22 8.32 11.57
N TRP A 254 4.51 7.11 12.06
CA TRP A 254 4.75 5.97 11.20
C TRP A 254 3.55 5.62 10.32
N SER A 255 2.34 5.68 10.86
CA SER A 255 1.12 5.38 10.09
C SER A 255 0.86 6.41 9.00
N LEU A 256 1.10 7.69 9.27
CA LEU A 256 0.93 8.77 8.28
C LEU A 256 1.95 8.64 7.15
N LEU A 257 3.23 8.47 7.47
CA LEU A 257 4.29 8.28 6.47
C LEU A 257 4.01 7.07 5.58
N ASN A 258 3.40 6.01 6.12
CA ASN A 258 3.16 4.76 5.40
C ASN A 258 1.80 4.66 4.72
N PHE A 259 0.91 5.64 4.89
CA PHE A 259 -0.48 5.49 4.46
C PHE A 259 -0.62 5.25 2.95
N TYR A 260 0.15 5.97 2.12
CA TYR A 260 0.16 5.75 0.67
C TYR A 260 0.56 4.33 0.30
N ALA A 261 1.70 3.86 0.82
CA ALA A 261 2.21 2.53 0.56
C ALA A 261 1.21 1.45 1.01
N TYR A 262 0.62 1.63 2.19
CA TYR A 262 -0.39 0.75 2.76
C TYR A 262 -1.60 0.61 1.82
N VAL A 263 -2.19 1.73 1.39
CA VAL A 263 -3.37 1.71 0.53
C VAL A 263 -3.05 1.08 -0.83
N LYS A 264 -1.95 1.51 -1.48
CA LYS A 264 -1.56 0.98 -2.80
C LYS A 264 -1.27 -0.50 -2.76
N TYR A 265 -0.60 -0.97 -1.70
CA TYR A 265 -0.37 -2.39 -1.47
C TYR A 265 -1.70 -3.15 -1.37
N HIS A 266 -2.63 -2.69 -0.53
CA HIS A 266 -3.91 -3.36 -0.33
C HIS A 266 -4.82 -3.34 -1.56
N VAL A 267 -4.79 -2.27 -2.36
CA VAL A 267 -5.49 -2.21 -3.66
C VAL A 267 -4.94 -3.26 -4.61
N LYS A 268 -3.61 -3.36 -4.76
CA LYS A 268 -2.96 -4.38 -5.59
C LYS A 268 -3.26 -5.80 -5.10
N CYS A 269 -3.18 -6.05 -3.80
CA CYS A 269 -3.52 -7.35 -3.22
C CYS A 269 -4.98 -7.73 -3.48
N THR A 270 -5.91 -6.78 -3.34
CA THR A 270 -7.33 -7.01 -3.58
C THR A 270 -7.59 -7.34 -5.05
N ARG A 271 -6.95 -6.64 -5.97
CA ARG A 271 -7.01 -6.96 -7.40
C ARG A 271 -6.49 -8.36 -7.70
N GLY A 272 -5.33 -8.72 -7.16
CA GLY A 272 -4.75 -10.07 -7.31
C GLY A 272 -5.66 -11.15 -6.72
N PHE A 273 -6.31 -10.88 -5.59
CA PHE A 273 -7.29 -11.77 -4.98
C PHE A 273 -8.52 -11.97 -5.88
N ILE A 274 -9.07 -10.89 -6.45
CA ILE A 274 -10.19 -10.95 -7.39
C ILE A 274 -9.81 -11.80 -8.61
N GLN A 275 -8.63 -11.57 -9.20
CA GLN A 275 -8.14 -12.34 -10.34
C GLN A 275 -7.97 -13.82 -10.01
N ARG A 276 -7.39 -14.16 -8.85
CA ARG A 276 -7.26 -15.56 -8.40
C ARG A 276 -8.63 -16.23 -8.26
N ARG A 277 -9.62 -15.50 -7.74
CA ARG A 277 -10.99 -16.00 -7.59
C ARG A 277 -11.69 -16.19 -8.94
N MET A 278 -11.46 -15.28 -9.89
CA MET A 278 -11.98 -15.40 -11.25
C MET A 278 -11.39 -16.63 -11.95
N ARG A 279 -10.08 -16.87 -11.86
CA ARG A 279 -9.43 -18.08 -12.39
C ARG A 279 -10.04 -19.36 -11.80
N LYS A 280 -10.09 -19.46 -10.47
CA LYS A 280 -10.72 -20.61 -9.79
C LYS A 280 -12.19 -20.82 -10.19
N ARG A 281 -12.91 -19.74 -10.52
CA ARG A 281 -14.29 -19.84 -11.00
C ARG A 281 -14.35 -20.33 -12.44
N LEU A 282 -13.44 -19.89 -13.31
CA LEU A 282 -13.30 -20.36 -14.67
C LEU A 282 -12.93 -21.85 -14.71
N ASP A 283 -11.93 -22.27 -13.95
CA ASP A 283 -11.48 -23.67 -13.87
C ASP A 283 -12.64 -24.60 -13.54
N ARG A 284 -13.45 -24.23 -12.54
CA ARG A 284 -14.66 -24.97 -12.15
C ARG A 284 -15.74 -25.03 -13.25
N LEU A 285 -15.86 -23.98 -14.06
CA LEU A 285 -16.83 -23.99 -15.17
C LEU A 285 -16.32 -24.87 -16.32
N VAL A 286 -15.02 -24.83 -16.60
CA VAL A 286 -14.36 -25.67 -17.59
C VAL A 286 -14.44 -27.15 -17.20
N GLU A 287 -14.21 -27.49 -15.92
CA GLU A 287 -14.40 -28.86 -15.40
C GLU A 287 -15.84 -29.38 -15.65
N VAL A 288 -16.85 -28.53 -15.43
CA VAL A 288 -18.25 -28.92 -15.68
C VAL A 288 -18.50 -29.15 -17.16
N LEU A 289 -17.95 -28.31 -18.04
CA LEU A 289 -18.08 -28.46 -19.50
C LEU A 289 -17.42 -29.76 -19.99
N HIS A 290 -16.22 -30.08 -19.52
CA HIS A 290 -15.55 -31.31 -19.90
C HIS A 290 -16.30 -32.55 -19.40
N LYS A 291 -16.81 -32.54 -18.15
CA LYS A 291 -17.64 -33.64 -17.63
C LYS A 291 -18.88 -33.87 -18.49
N THR A 292 -19.57 -32.81 -18.91
CA THR A 292 -20.75 -32.96 -19.77
C THR A 292 -20.40 -33.51 -21.15
N ASN A 293 -19.23 -33.16 -21.71
CA ASN A 293 -18.81 -33.69 -23.01
C ASN A 293 -18.42 -35.18 -22.90
N SER A 294 -17.73 -35.59 -21.84
CA SER A 294 -17.38 -36.99 -21.62
C SER A 294 -18.61 -37.87 -21.35
N GLU A 295 -19.60 -37.37 -20.58
CA GLU A 295 -20.88 -38.07 -20.39
C GLU A 295 -21.65 -38.23 -21.71
N GLU A 296 -21.56 -37.26 -22.62
CA GLU A 296 -22.15 -37.35 -23.97
C GLU A 296 -21.42 -38.36 -24.85
N ASP A 297 -20.08 -38.38 -24.82
CA ASP A 297 -19.26 -39.35 -25.55
C ASP A 297 -19.44 -40.79 -25.03
N GLU A 298 -19.59 -40.97 -23.72
CA GLU A 298 -19.90 -42.27 -23.11
C GLU A 298 -21.31 -42.76 -23.46
N GLN A 299 -22.31 -41.86 -23.48
CA GLN A 299 -23.67 -42.21 -23.94
C GLN A 299 -23.70 -42.58 -25.42
N ILE A 300 -22.95 -41.88 -26.27
CA ILE A 300 -22.86 -42.20 -27.70
C ILE A 300 -22.15 -43.56 -27.90
N LYS A 301 -21.11 -43.88 -27.13
CA LYS A 301 -20.44 -45.18 -27.18
C LYS A 301 -21.31 -46.32 -26.67
N GLN A 302 -22.05 -46.13 -25.58
CA GLN A 302 -23.00 -47.13 -25.08
C GLN A 302 -24.17 -47.38 -26.05
N ASP A 303 -24.68 -46.34 -26.73
CA ASP A 303 -25.71 -46.50 -27.77
C ASP A 303 -25.16 -47.19 -29.05
N GLN A 304 -23.86 -47.13 -29.31
CA GLN A 304 -23.21 -47.86 -30.40
C GLN A 304 -22.92 -49.33 -30.05
N ASP A 305 -22.50 -49.63 -28.82
CA ASP A 305 -22.31 -51.01 -28.33
C ASP A 305 -23.64 -51.74 -28.06
N ALA A 306 -24.74 -51.03 -27.83
CA ALA A 306 -26.10 -51.60 -27.74
C ALA A 306 -26.74 -51.90 -29.11
N GLY A 307 -25.97 -51.87 -30.18
CA GLY A 307 -26.39 -52.12 -31.56
C GLY A 307 -26.36 -53.59 -31.98
N CYS A 308 -27.14 -54.48 -31.33
CA CYS A 308 -27.70 -55.65 -32.02
C CYS A 308 -29.00 -56.13 -31.36
N GLY A 309 -30.11 -55.42 -31.60
CA GLY A 309 -31.41 -55.88 -31.14
C GLY A 309 -32.56 -54.89 -31.30
N ARG A 310 -33.16 -54.89 -32.50
CA ARG A 310 -34.50 -54.34 -32.85
C ARG A 310 -34.62 -52.82 -33.00
N MET A 311 -34.77 -52.46 -34.28
CA MET A 311 -35.33 -51.22 -34.81
C MET A 311 -36.65 -50.84 -34.10
N ARG A 312 -36.63 -49.80 -33.27
CA ARG A 312 -37.82 -48.98 -32.97
C ARG A 312 -37.50 -47.54 -33.31
N ARG A 313 -38.30 -46.95 -34.22
CA ARG A 313 -38.22 -45.53 -34.59
C ARG A 313 -38.40 -44.68 -33.34
N LEU A 314 -37.29 -44.18 -32.79
CA LEU A 314 -37.27 -43.18 -31.73
C LEU A 314 -37.30 -41.80 -32.38
N VAL A 315 -38.38 -41.06 -32.12
CA VAL A 315 -38.50 -39.64 -32.42
C VAL A 315 -37.37 -38.91 -31.72
N ARG A 316 -36.41 -38.40 -32.49
CA ARG A 316 -35.30 -37.57 -31.98
C ARG A 316 -35.91 -36.37 -31.22
N PRO A 317 -35.62 -36.17 -29.93
CA PRO A 317 -36.04 -34.93 -29.27
C PRO A 317 -35.37 -33.76 -29.99
N SER A 318 -36.15 -32.74 -30.32
CA SER A 318 -35.62 -31.59 -31.06
C SER A 318 -34.52 -30.91 -30.23
N LYS A 319 -33.46 -30.44 -30.90
CA LYS A 319 -32.27 -29.80 -30.29
C LYS A 319 -32.64 -28.74 -29.22
N TYR A 320 -33.83 -28.13 -29.34
CA TYR A 320 -34.40 -27.17 -28.40
C TYR A 320 -34.68 -27.76 -26.99
N HIS A 321 -35.24 -28.97 -26.89
CA HIS A 321 -35.57 -29.58 -25.59
C HIS A 321 -34.32 -29.99 -24.80
N ILE A 322 -33.26 -30.41 -25.50
CA ILE A 322 -31.95 -30.74 -24.90
C ILE A 322 -31.28 -29.46 -24.38
N LEU A 323 -31.28 -28.38 -25.16
CA LEU A 323 -30.74 -27.07 -24.75
C LEU A 323 -31.49 -26.49 -23.54
N LYS A 324 -32.82 -26.65 -23.47
CA LYS A 324 -33.63 -26.19 -22.34
C LYS A 324 -33.33 -26.97 -21.05
N ARG A 325 -33.06 -28.29 -21.15
CA ARG A 325 -32.56 -29.12 -20.03
C ARG A 325 -31.16 -28.69 -19.59
N ARG A 326 -30.24 -28.43 -20.54
CA ARG A 326 -28.88 -27.92 -20.27
C ARG A 326 -28.91 -26.58 -19.50
N TYR A 327 -29.75 -25.62 -19.92
CA TYR A 327 -29.89 -24.33 -19.23
C TYR A 327 -30.54 -24.43 -17.83
N GLY A 328 -31.50 -25.35 -17.66
CA GLY A 328 -32.19 -25.57 -16.39
C GLY A 328 -31.27 -26.10 -15.28
N ASN A 329 -30.45 -27.10 -15.60
CA ASN A 329 -29.50 -27.69 -14.65
C ASN A 329 -28.35 -26.74 -14.29
N LEU A 330 -27.84 -25.99 -15.28
CA LEU A 330 -26.81 -24.97 -15.04
C LEU A 330 -27.34 -23.86 -14.11
N LYS A 331 -28.58 -23.39 -14.34
CA LYS A 331 -29.24 -22.38 -13.50
C LYS A 331 -29.46 -22.86 -12.06
N ASN A 332 -29.81 -24.12 -11.86
CA ASN A 332 -30.03 -24.70 -10.53
C ASN A 332 -28.71 -24.92 -9.77
N GLN A 333 -27.64 -25.32 -10.45
CA GLN A 333 -26.30 -25.41 -9.85
C GLN A 333 -25.73 -24.02 -9.48
N ILE A 334 -25.93 -23.01 -10.33
CA ILE A 334 -25.53 -21.63 -10.03
C ILE A 334 -26.28 -21.06 -8.82
N LYS A 335 -27.57 -21.40 -8.64
CA LYS A 335 -28.35 -21.01 -7.45
C LYS A 335 -27.83 -21.66 -6.16
N LYS A 336 -27.42 -22.94 -6.18
CA LYS A 336 -26.85 -23.64 -5.01
C LYS A 336 -25.51 -23.07 -4.55
N ILE A 337 -24.75 -22.43 -5.44
CA ILE A 337 -23.46 -21.80 -5.11
C ILE A 337 -23.64 -20.44 -4.40
N ARG A 338 -24.82 -19.81 -4.49
CA ARG A 338 -25.10 -18.50 -3.86
C ARG A 338 -25.22 -18.54 -2.33
N SER A 339 -25.44 -19.70 -1.72
CA SER A 339 -25.84 -19.82 -0.31
C SER A 339 -24.72 -20.08 0.69
N ARG A 340 -23.47 -20.30 0.27
CA ARG A 340 -22.38 -20.71 1.20
C ARG A 340 -21.15 -19.82 1.14
N ILE A 341 -21.29 -18.56 1.54
CA ILE A 341 -20.12 -17.75 1.91
C ILE A 341 -20.55 -16.83 3.05
N LYS A 342 -19.89 -16.88 4.21
CA LYS A 342 -19.86 -15.81 5.22
C LYS A 342 -18.40 -15.36 5.31
N ILE A 343 -18.14 -14.07 5.09
CA ILE A 343 -16.87 -13.42 5.41
C ILE A 343 -17.26 -12.33 6.40
N HIS A 344 -16.70 -12.39 7.59
CA HIS A 344 -16.98 -11.42 8.65
C HIS A 344 -16.37 -10.06 8.24
N GLY A 345 -17.16 -8.98 8.31
CA GLY A 345 -16.68 -7.60 8.07
C GLY A 345 -16.87 -7.00 6.67
N PHE A 346 -17.42 -7.71 5.68
CA PHE A 346 -17.64 -7.19 4.31
C PHE A 346 -19.10 -7.36 3.86
N GLY A 347 -20.04 -6.80 4.62
CA GLY A 347 -21.48 -6.99 4.42
C GLY A 347 -22.04 -6.26 3.19
N GLN A 348 -21.57 -5.04 2.92
CA GLN A 348 -22.16 -4.18 1.89
C GLN A 348 -21.64 -4.43 0.47
N PHE A 349 -20.38 -4.89 0.32
CA PHE A 349 -19.81 -5.33 -0.96
C PHE A 349 -20.68 -6.39 -1.68
N ARG A 350 -21.51 -7.14 -0.93
CA ARG A 350 -22.49 -8.10 -1.48
C ARG A 350 -23.67 -7.46 -2.19
N ARG A 351 -24.21 -6.36 -1.67
CA ARG A 351 -25.54 -5.86 -2.10
C ARG A 351 -25.50 -5.17 -3.46
N ARG A 352 -24.36 -4.56 -3.82
CA ARG A 352 -24.20 -3.82 -5.07
C ARG A 352 -23.66 -4.67 -6.24
N TRP A 353 -22.72 -5.58 -6.01
CA TRP A 353 -22.07 -6.34 -7.10
C TRP A 353 -22.83 -7.60 -7.55
N LEU A 354 -23.78 -8.11 -6.74
CA LEU A 354 -24.53 -9.35 -7.05
C LEU A 354 -25.94 -9.10 -7.62
N LYS A 355 -26.33 -7.85 -7.86
CA LYS A 355 -27.53 -7.55 -8.67
C LYS A 355 -27.13 -7.54 -10.14
N ILE A 356 -27.20 -8.71 -10.78
CA ILE A 356 -27.24 -8.78 -12.25
C ILE A 356 -28.47 -7.98 -12.71
N PRO A 357 -28.37 -7.04 -13.66
CA PRO A 357 -29.55 -6.42 -14.25
C PRO A 357 -30.42 -7.51 -14.86
N LYS A 358 -31.73 -7.51 -14.55
CA LYS A 358 -32.66 -8.43 -15.19
C LYS A 358 -32.73 -8.06 -16.67
N PHE A 359 -32.05 -8.81 -17.53
CA PHE A 359 -32.30 -8.75 -18.97
C PHE A 359 -33.70 -9.32 -19.22
N SER A 360 -34.67 -8.44 -19.53
CA SER A 360 -35.95 -8.84 -20.11
C SER A 360 -35.70 -9.27 -21.56
N SER A 361 -35.70 -10.58 -21.81
CA SER A 361 -35.64 -11.12 -23.16
C SER A 361 -37.01 -10.99 -23.81
N SER A 362 -37.24 -9.88 -24.50
CA SER A 362 -38.35 -9.68 -25.43
C SER A 362 -37.89 -8.75 -26.56
N MET A 363 -36.99 -9.25 -27.41
CA MET A 363 -36.78 -8.68 -28.74
C MET A 363 -36.84 -9.84 -29.72
N GLY A 364 -38.03 -10.05 -30.30
CA GLY A 364 -38.22 -10.92 -31.43
C GLY A 364 -37.60 -10.27 -32.65
N TYR A 365 -36.64 -10.94 -33.27
CA TYR A 365 -36.13 -10.55 -34.58
C TYR A 365 -37.18 -10.87 -35.64
N LYS A 366 -37.66 -9.85 -36.36
CA LYS A 366 -38.38 -10.05 -37.62
C LYS A 366 -37.35 -10.34 -38.72
N LYS A 367 -37.57 -11.43 -39.45
CA LYS A 367 -36.86 -11.77 -40.67
C LYS A 367 -37.26 -10.74 -41.74
N LEU A 368 -36.28 -10.15 -42.41
CA LEU A 368 -36.50 -9.38 -43.63
C LEU A 368 -36.55 -10.38 -44.79
N ASP A 369 -37.62 -10.32 -45.58
CA ASP A 369 -37.68 -10.89 -46.93
C ASP A 369 -37.04 -9.91 -47.92
#